data_AF-A0A9W6YXV1-F1
#
_entry.id   AF-A0A9W6YXV1-F1
#
_cell.length_a   1.000
_cell.length_b   1.000
_cell.length_c   1.000
_cell.angle_alpha   90.00
_cell.angle_beta   90.00
_cell.angle_gamma   90.00
#
_symmetry.space_group_name_H-M   'P 1'
#
loop_
_entity.id
_entity.type
_entity.pdbx_description
1 polymer ?
#
loop_
_entity_poly.entity_id
_entity_poly.type
_entity_poly.pdbx_seq_one_letter_code
_entity_poly.pdbx_strand_id
1 'polypeptide(L)'
;MFYALTWAPTAWVYAPETFPLHLRSRGTSSAAAGNWAMNFALAFYVPPAFDNIGWKTFAIFGVFCYCSAIHVFFCFPETAQKTLEEIDELFAADGPHAWNTHVGGAKIDLLASELVENKDKCEVEHVESMDENHNYA
;
A
#
# COMPACT_ATOMS: atom_id res chain seq x y z
N MET A 1 -9.44 3.81 20.29
CA MET A 1 -7.96 3.87 20.23
C MET A 1 -7.42 3.21 18.95
N PHE A 2 -7.87 2.02 18.57
CA PHE A 2 -7.43 1.35 17.34
C PHE A 2 -7.78 2.08 16.02
N TYR A 3 -9.00 2.62 15.87
CA TYR A 3 -9.41 3.32 14.63
C TYR A 3 -8.52 4.52 14.27
N ALA A 4 -8.16 5.34 15.26
CA ALA A 4 -7.33 6.53 15.03
C ALA A 4 -5.87 6.18 14.70
N LEU A 5 -5.39 5.01 15.11
CA LEU A 5 -4.01 4.58 14.89
C LEU A 5 -3.86 3.82 13.56
N THR A 6 -4.87 3.09 13.14
CA THR A 6 -4.80 2.30 11.90
C THR A 6 -5.43 3.06 10.74
N TRP A 7 -6.70 3.47 10.87
CA TRP A 7 -7.43 3.99 9.71
C TRP A 7 -7.00 5.39 9.30
N ALA A 8 -6.71 6.26 10.27
CA ALA A 8 -6.35 7.65 9.99
C ALA A 8 -5.01 7.77 9.23
N PRO A 9 -3.86 7.28 9.73
CA PRO A 9 -2.61 7.42 8.99
C PRO A 9 -2.59 6.56 7.71
N THR A 10 -3.17 5.36 7.72
CA THR A 10 -3.16 4.48 6.55
C THR A 10 -3.89 5.10 5.37
N ALA A 11 -5.05 5.73 5.55
CA ALA A 11 -5.78 6.33 4.42
C ALA A 11 -4.99 7.46 3.72
N TRP A 12 -4.23 8.26 4.48
CA TRP A 12 -3.44 9.38 3.95
C TRP A 12 -2.12 8.95 3.31
N VAL A 13 -1.54 7.84 3.78
CA VAL A 13 -0.27 7.31 3.26
C VAL A 13 -0.53 6.39 2.06
N TYR A 14 -1.62 5.62 2.08
CA TYR A 14 -1.98 4.69 1.01
C TYR A 14 -2.42 5.39 -0.29
N ALA A 15 -3.15 6.51 -0.18
CA ALA A 15 -3.61 7.26 -1.34
C ALA A 15 -2.46 7.69 -2.28
N PRO A 16 -1.35 8.29 -1.80
CA PRO A 16 -0.23 8.60 -2.68
C PRO A 16 0.59 7.37 -3.08
N GLU A 17 0.51 6.23 -2.38
CA GLU A 17 1.23 4.99 -2.74
C GLU A 17 0.61 4.25 -3.93
N THR A 18 -0.70 4.42 -4.16
CA THR A 18 -1.43 3.76 -5.25
C THR A 18 -1.31 4.47 -6.59
N PHE A 19 -0.83 5.71 -6.63
CA PHE A 19 -0.71 6.47 -7.88
C PHE A 19 0.71 6.40 -8.45
N PRO A 20 0.86 6.16 -9.78
CA PRO A 20 2.17 6.17 -10.43
C PRO A 20 2.80 7.56 -10.38
N LEU A 21 4.14 7.62 -10.38
CA LEU A 21 4.94 8.81 -10.04
C LEU A 21 4.50 10.10 -10.79
N HIS A 22 4.11 9.95 -12.05
CA HIS A 22 3.74 11.04 -12.95
C HIS A 22 2.29 11.56 -12.74
N LEU A 23 1.40 10.76 -12.15
CA LEU A 23 0.01 11.13 -11.84
C LEU A 23 -0.23 11.38 -10.35
N ARG A 24 0.76 11.08 -9.49
CA ARG A 24 0.65 11.14 -8.03
C ARG A 24 0.08 12.46 -7.51
N SER A 25 0.53 13.60 -8.02
CA SER A 25 0.05 14.92 -7.60
C SER A 25 -1.42 15.17 -8.00
N ARG A 26 -1.83 14.73 -9.20
CA ARG A 26 -3.20 14.86 -9.71
C ARG A 26 -4.16 13.90 -8.99
N GLY A 27 -3.73 12.66 -8.78
CA GLY A 27 -4.49 11.64 -8.03
C GLY A 27 -4.69 12.06 -6.57
N THR A 28 -3.60 12.43 -5.88
CA THR A 28 -3.66 12.82 -4.46
C THR A 28 -4.50 14.08 -4.23
N SER A 29 -4.41 15.08 -5.12
CA SER A 29 -5.25 16.29 -5.02
C SER A 29 -6.74 16.01 -5.27
N SER A 30 -7.07 15.12 -6.20
CA SER A 30 -8.45 14.69 -6.43
C SER A 30 -9.02 13.89 -5.24
N ALA A 31 -8.22 13.02 -4.63
CA ALA A 31 -8.59 12.29 -3.42
C ALA A 31 -8.80 13.25 -2.23
N ALA A 32 -7.92 14.24 -2.07
CA ALA A 32 -8.09 15.27 -1.05
C ALA A 32 -9.37 16.09 -1.28
N ALA A 33 -9.61 16.55 -2.52
CA ALA A 33 -10.83 17.27 -2.87
C ALA A 33 -12.09 16.44 -2.62
N GLY A 34 -12.07 15.15 -2.97
CA GLY A 34 -13.16 14.20 -2.68
C GLY A 34 -13.41 14.04 -1.18
N ASN A 35 -12.35 13.93 -0.37
CA ASN A 35 -12.46 13.87 1.09
C ASN A 35 -13.11 15.14 1.66
N TRP A 36 -12.66 16.32 1.23
CA TRP A 36 -13.26 17.59 1.66
C TRP A 36 -14.71 17.73 1.19
N ALA A 37 -15.02 17.34 -0.05
CA ALA A 37 -16.38 17.35 -0.58
C ALA A 37 -17.31 16.42 0.23
N MET A 38 -16.83 15.24 0.61
CA MET A 38 -17.59 14.31 1.43
C MET A 38 -17.80 14.84 2.85
N ASN A 39 -16.80 15.51 3.44
CA ASN A 39 -16.96 16.21 4.73
C ASN A 39 -18.02 17.32 4.63
N PHE A 40 -18.06 18.08 3.53
CA PHE A 40 -19.12 19.06 3.28
C PHE A 40 -20.49 18.38 3.15
N ALA A 41 -20.60 17.33 2.34
CA ALA A 41 -21.85 16.58 2.16
C ALA A 41 -22.37 16.04 3.50
N LEU A 42 -21.48 15.51 4.35
CA LEU A 42 -21.83 15.05 5.70
C LEU A 42 -22.26 16.21 6.61
N ALA A 43 -21.57 17.35 6.56
CA ALA A 43 -21.96 18.52 7.36
C ALA A 43 -23.37 19.02 7.00
N PHE A 44 -23.80 18.92 5.75
CA PHE A 44 -25.17 19.24 5.33
C PHE A 44 -26.17 18.12 5.60
N TYR A 45 -25.77 16.85 5.48
CA TYR A 45 -26.65 15.69 5.64
C TYR A 45 -26.93 15.34 7.10
N VAL A 46 -25.92 15.45 7.96
CA VAL A 46 -26.00 15.02 9.37
C VAL A 46 -27.08 15.77 10.16
N PRO A 47 -27.17 17.12 10.14
CA PRO A 47 -28.18 17.84 10.90
C PRO A 47 -29.64 17.46 10.55
N PRO A 48 -30.09 17.45 9.27
CA PRO A 48 -31.44 17.03 8.93
C PRO A 48 -31.68 15.52 9.07
N ALA A 49 -30.65 14.69 8.99
CA ALA A 49 -30.78 13.24 9.22
C ALA A 49 -31.08 12.92 10.70
N PHE A 50 -30.44 13.63 11.63
CA PHE A 50 -30.75 13.49 13.06
C PHE A 50 -32.16 13.98 13.41
N ASP A 51 -32.63 15.04 12.76
CA ASP A 51 -33.96 15.64 13.04
C ASP A 51 -35.12 14.77 12.51
N ASN A 52 -34.94 14.10 11.36
CA ASN A 52 -35.99 13.25 10.77
C ASN A 52 -35.97 11.79 11.26
N ILE A 53 -34.77 11.22 11.42
CA ILE A 53 -34.57 9.76 11.51
C ILE A 53 -33.96 9.33 12.85
N GLY A 54 -33.41 10.28 13.62
CA GLY A 54 -32.87 10.06 14.96
C GLY A 54 -31.80 8.97 15.01
N TRP A 55 -32.03 7.93 15.80
CA TRP A 55 -31.08 6.83 16.02
C TRP A 55 -30.82 5.98 14.77
N LYS A 56 -31.73 5.96 13.79
CA LYS A 56 -31.57 5.16 12.57
C LYS A 56 -30.47 5.70 11.64
N THR A 57 -30.04 6.95 11.84
CA THR A 57 -28.91 7.55 11.12
C THR A 57 -27.62 6.74 11.33
N PHE A 58 -27.44 6.16 12.53
CA PHE A 58 -26.30 5.29 12.82
C PHE A 58 -26.32 3.99 12.00
N ALA A 59 -27.49 3.45 11.67
CA ALA A 59 -27.61 2.26 10.83
C ALA A 59 -27.18 2.56 9.37
N ILE A 60 -27.51 3.75 8.86
CA ILE A 60 -27.07 4.20 7.52
C ILE A 60 -25.54 4.30 7.49
N PHE A 61 -24.93 4.93 8.50
CA PHE A 61 -23.47 4.98 8.63
C PHE A 61 -22.84 3.59 8.75
N GLY A 62 -23.49 2.67 9.47
CA GLY A 62 -23.05 1.27 9.58
C GLY A 62 -23.03 0.54 8.23
N VAL A 63 -24.06 0.73 7.40
CA VAL A 63 -24.10 0.14 6.05
C VAL A 63 -23.01 0.74 5.16
N PHE A 64 -22.80 2.06 5.20
CA PHE A 64 -21.71 2.69 4.45
C PHE A 64 -20.33 2.19 4.90
N CYS A 65 -20.09 2.02 6.19
CA CYS A 65 -18.86 1.41 6.71
C CYS A 65 -18.69 -0.03 6.23
N TYR A 66 -19.76 -0.83 6.20
CA TYR A 66 -19.71 -2.21 5.73
C TYR A 66 -19.43 -2.31 4.23
N CYS A 67 -20.09 -1.48 3.41
CA CYS A 67 -19.81 -1.37 1.98
C CYS A 67 -18.36 -0.93 1.73
N SER A 68 -17.84 0.01 2.52
CA SER A 68 -16.44 0.43 2.45
C SER A 68 -15.49 -0.73 2.78
N ALA A 69 -15.77 -1.50 3.84
CA ALA A 69 -14.97 -2.67 4.21
C ALA A 69 -14.95 -3.74 3.09
N ILE A 70 -16.10 -4.00 2.45
CA ILE A 70 -16.18 -4.91 1.30
C ILE A 70 -15.35 -4.38 0.13
N HIS A 71 -15.50 -3.09 -0.19
CA HIS A 71 -14.75 -2.48 -1.29
C HIS A 71 -13.25 -2.56 -1.07
N VAL A 72 -12.79 -2.28 0.15
CA VAL A 72 -11.38 -2.41 0.53
C VAL A 72 -10.90 -3.84 0.36
N PHE A 73 -11.68 -4.83 0.83
CA PHE A 73 -11.30 -6.24 0.72
C PHE A 73 -11.11 -6.73 -0.72
N PHE A 74 -11.90 -6.23 -1.67
CA PHE A 74 -11.81 -6.68 -3.07
C PHE A 74 -10.91 -5.83 -3.97
N CYS A 75 -10.78 -4.54 -3.70
CA CYS A 75 -10.08 -3.60 -4.59
C CYS A 75 -8.68 -3.21 -4.13
N PHE A 76 -8.30 -3.48 -2.88
CA PHE A 76 -7.04 -3.00 -2.31
C PHE A 76 -6.08 -4.18 -2.11
N PRO A 77 -5.17 -4.45 -3.08
CA PRO A 77 -4.06 -5.36 -2.87
C PRO A 77 -3.10 -4.79 -1.81
N GLU A 78 -2.39 -5.69 -1.13
CA GLU A 78 -1.37 -5.36 -0.13
C GLU A 78 -0.17 -4.67 -0.79
N THR A 79 -0.01 -3.36 -0.54
CA THR A 79 1.10 -2.54 -1.04
C THR A 79 2.28 -2.47 -0.06
N ALA A 80 2.16 -3.04 1.14
CA ALA A 80 3.19 -2.97 2.17
C ALA A 80 4.51 -3.61 1.71
N GLN A 81 5.61 -2.87 1.92
CA GLN A 81 6.99 -3.26 1.56
C GLN A 81 7.21 -3.55 0.07
N LYS A 82 6.43 -2.94 -0.85
CA LYS A 82 6.69 -3.02 -2.29
C LYS A 82 7.13 -1.66 -2.83
N THR A 83 7.95 -1.66 -3.87
CA THR A 83 8.35 -0.43 -4.56
C THR A 83 7.21 0.11 -5.42
N LEU A 84 7.28 1.40 -5.75
CA LEU A 84 6.25 2.07 -6.56
C LEU A 84 6.11 1.45 -7.97
N GLU A 85 7.17 0.84 -8.50
CA GLU A 85 7.16 0.15 -9.80
C GLU A 85 6.43 -1.19 -9.72
N GLU A 86 6.65 -1.96 -8.66
CA GLU A 86 5.97 -3.24 -8.41
C GLU A 86 4.49 -3.05 -8.06
N ILE A 87 4.14 -1.93 -7.43
CA ILE A 87 2.74 -1.57 -7.15
C ILE A 87 2.01 -1.30 -8.46
N ASP A 88 2.63 -0.60 -9.42
CA ASP A 88 2.04 -0.35 -10.75
C ASP A 88 1.81 -1.66 -11.53
N GLU A 89 2.74 -2.62 -11.43
CA GLU A 89 2.58 -3.97 -11.98
C GLU A 89 1.45 -4.76 -11.28
N LEU A 90 1.24 -4.55 -9.97
CA LEU A 90 0.18 -5.20 -9.19
C LEU A 90 -1.22 -4.72 -9.57
N PHE A 91 -1.35 -3.45 -9.99
CA PHE A 91 -2.60 -2.85 -10.46
C PHE A 91 -2.81 -2.97 -11.98
N ALA A 92 -1.86 -3.54 -12.72
CA ALA A 92 -1.99 -3.82 -14.15
C ALA A 92 -3.06 -4.90 -14.41
N ALA A 93 -3.61 -4.95 -15.64
CA ALA A 93 -4.71 -5.84 -16.00
C ALA A 93 -4.41 -7.35 -15.85
N ASP A 94 -3.13 -7.73 -15.80
CA ASP A 94 -2.62 -9.10 -15.58
C ASP A 94 -2.14 -9.35 -14.13
N GLY A 95 -2.39 -8.40 -13.21
CA GLY A 95 -1.95 -8.48 -11.82
C GLY A 95 -2.72 -9.52 -11.00
N PRO A 96 -2.09 -10.12 -9.96
CA PRO A 96 -2.77 -11.04 -9.06
C PRO A 96 -3.92 -10.35 -8.32
N HIS A 97 -5.04 -11.05 -8.16
CA HIS A 97 -6.20 -10.53 -7.43
C HIS A 97 -5.83 -10.04 -6.02
N ALA A 98 -6.49 -8.96 -5.56
CA ALA A 98 -6.21 -8.28 -4.30
C ALA A 98 -6.16 -9.19 -3.06
N TRP A 99 -6.87 -10.33 -3.07
CA TRP A 99 -6.90 -11.27 -1.95
C TRP A 99 -5.72 -12.26 -1.90
N ASN A 100 -4.85 -12.30 -2.92
CA ASN A 100 -3.70 -13.20 -2.99
C ASN A 100 -2.35 -12.50 -2.70
N THR A 101 -2.37 -11.21 -2.40
CA THR A 101 -1.16 -10.43 -2.15
C THR A 101 -0.77 -10.50 -0.67
N HIS A 102 0.46 -10.96 -0.38
CA HIS A 102 1.02 -11.04 0.97
C HIS A 102 2.07 -9.94 1.22
N VAL A 103 2.39 -9.71 2.50
CA VAL A 103 3.45 -8.83 2.98
C VAL A 103 4.83 -9.46 2.68
N GLY A 104 5.76 -8.71 2.09
CA GLY A 104 7.17 -9.11 1.95
C GLY A 104 7.60 -9.78 0.63
N GLY A 105 6.96 -9.46 -0.49
CA GLY A 105 7.28 -10.01 -1.81
C GLY A 105 8.04 -9.07 -2.76
N ALA A 106 8.84 -8.12 -2.24
CA ALA A 106 9.59 -7.21 -3.11
C ALA A 106 10.69 -7.97 -3.87
N LYS A 107 10.69 -7.83 -5.19
CA LYS A 107 11.77 -8.23 -6.10
C LYS A 107 13.08 -7.57 -5.69
N ILE A 108 13.06 -6.38 -5.10
CA ILE A 108 14.25 -5.74 -4.54
C ILE A 108 14.82 -6.51 -3.33
N ASP A 109 13.99 -7.07 -2.46
CA ASP A 109 14.48 -7.92 -1.35
C ASP A 109 15.10 -9.21 -1.89
N LEU A 110 14.49 -9.79 -2.94
CA LEU A 110 15.05 -10.95 -3.63
C LEU A 110 16.39 -10.63 -4.31
N LEU A 111 16.46 -9.50 -5.03
CA LEU A 111 17.69 -9.04 -5.68
C LEU A 111 18.77 -8.65 -4.67
N ALA A 112 18.41 -8.04 -3.55
CA ALA A 112 19.34 -7.74 -2.46
C ALA A 112 19.90 -9.02 -1.86
N SER A 113 19.06 -10.05 -1.68
CA SER A 113 19.49 -11.38 -1.21
C SER A 113 20.43 -12.05 -2.21
N GLU A 114 20.12 -11.98 -3.51
CA GLU A 114 20.94 -12.55 -4.59
C GLU A 114 22.29 -11.83 -4.75
N LEU A 115 22.32 -10.50 -4.58
CA LEU A 115 23.55 -9.70 -4.60
C LEU A 115 24.45 -9.99 -3.40
N VAL A 116 23.88 -10.18 -2.20
CA VAL A 116 24.64 -10.58 -1.01
C VAL A 116 25.26 -11.96 -1.23
N GLU A 117 24.48 -12.92 -1.74
CA GLU A 117 24.98 -14.27 -2.02
C GLU A 117 26.09 -14.27 -3.09
N ASN A 118 25.95 -13.47 -4.15
CA ASN A 118 27.00 -13.34 -5.17
C ASN A 118 28.25 -12.63 -4.65
N LYS A 119 28.10 -11.63 -3.76
CA LYS A 119 29.24 -10.94 -3.16
C LYS A 119 30.05 -11.87 -2.28
N ASP A 120 29.39 -12.69 -1.46
CA ASP A 120 30.07 -13.69 -0.63
C ASP A 120 30.82 -14.73 -1.49
N LYS A 121 30.21 -15.19 -2.60
CA LYS A 121 30.87 -16.10 -3.55
C LYS A 121 32.13 -15.47 -4.18
N CYS A 122 32.06 -14.22 -4.65
CA CYS A 122 33.22 -13.52 -5.21
C CYS A 122 34.31 -13.26 -4.17
N GLU A 123 33.96 -12.96 -2.92
CA GLU A 123 34.92 -12.71 -1.86
C GLU A 123 35.67 -14.00 -1.48
N VAL A 124 34.97 -15.14 -1.44
CA VAL A 124 35.58 -16.46 -1.23
C VAL A 124 36.51 -16.86 -2.38
N GLU A 125 36.08 -16.71 -3.64
CA GLU A 125 36.95 -16.97 -4.81
C GLU A 125 38.19 -16.08 -4.82
N HIS A 126 38.06 -14.80 -4.44
CA HIS A 126 39.19 -13.89 -4.43
C HIS A 126 40.23 -14.30 -3.37
N VAL A 127 39.78 -14.70 -2.17
CA VAL A 127 40.66 -15.16 -1.08
C VAL A 127 41.38 -16.46 -1.45
N GLU A 128 40.69 -17.45 -2.04
CA GLU A 128 41.33 -18.70 -2.51
C GLU A 128 42.41 -18.43 -3.57
N SER A 129 42.17 -17.48 -4.49
CA SER A 129 43.16 -17.11 -5.51
C SER A 129 44.42 -16.44 -4.94
N MET A 130 44.32 -15.75 -3.80
CA MET A 130 45.46 -15.14 -3.12
C MET A 130 46.30 -16.18 -2.37
N ASP A 131 45.64 -17.15 -1.73
CA ASP A 131 46.32 -18.23 -1.01
C ASP A 131 47.01 -19.24 -1.94
N GLU A 132 46.41 -19.53 -3.11
CA GLU A 132 47.07 -20.35 -4.13
C GLU A 132 48.33 -19.66 -4.68
N ASN A 133 48.27 -18.35 -4.98
CA ASN A 133 49.43 -17.63 -5.50
C ASN A 133 50.55 -17.42 -4.47
N HIS A 134 50.24 -17.44 -3.17
CA HIS A 134 51.24 -17.31 -2.10
C HIS A 134 51.94 -18.64 -1.76
N ASN A 135 51.32 -19.79 -2.05
CA ASN A 135 51.89 -21.12 -1.78
C ASN A 135 52.89 -21.62 -2.84
N TYR A 136 53.06 -20.90 -3.96
CA TYR A 136 54.01 -21.24 -5.03
C TYR A 136 55.20 -20.27 -5.14
N ALA A 137 55.41 -19.37 -4.17
CA ALA A 137 56.58 -18.49 -4.05
C ALA A 137 57.51 -18.95 -2.92
#